data_AF-K1U007-F1
#
_entry.id   AF-K1U007-F1
#
_cell.length_a   1.000
_cell.length_b   1.000
_cell.length_c   1.000
_cell.angle_alpha   90.00
_cell.angle_beta   90.00
_cell.angle_gamma   90.00
#
_symmetry.space_group_name_H-M   'P 1'
#
loop_
_entity.id
_entity.type
_entity.pdbx_description
1 polymer ?
#
loop_
_entity_poly.entity_id
_entity_poly.type
_entity_poly.pdbx_seq_one_letter_code
_entity_poly.pdbx_strand_id
1 'polypeptide(L)'
;MNMNIREMRAQLGDTQSEFSARYHIPFRTVQNWETGMRKPPEYVADLLEQRIKEDLTNRKTLSLPKYDPQKKDLPSRSSYVGALS
;
A
#
# COMPACT_ATOMS: atom_id res chain seq x y z
N MET A 1 4.75 -7.36 -15.05
CA MET A 1 3.67 -7.94 -14.21
C MET A 1 3.04 -6.78 -13.47
N ASN A 2 1.86 -6.33 -13.88
CA ASN A 2 1.22 -5.15 -13.27
C ASN A 2 0.68 -5.54 -11.89
N MET A 3 1.45 -5.27 -10.83
CA MET A 3 0.95 -5.36 -9.46
C MET A 3 -0.25 -4.42 -9.29
N ASN A 4 -1.30 -4.90 -8.62
CA ASN A 4 -2.43 -4.04 -8.30
C ASN A 4 -2.07 -3.10 -7.15
N ILE A 5 -2.64 -1.89 -7.14
CA ILE A 5 -2.45 -0.89 -6.08
C ILE A 5 -2.76 -1.47 -4.69
N ARG A 6 -3.75 -2.36 -4.60
CA ARG A 6 -4.11 -3.07 -3.37
C ARG A 6 -2.97 -3.95 -2.83
N GLU A 7 -2.27 -4.67 -3.71
CA GLU A 7 -1.15 -5.55 -3.33
C GLU A 7 0.06 -4.73 -2.91
N MET A 8 0.36 -3.68 -3.68
CA MET A 8 1.35 -2.66 -3.37
C MET A 8 1.15 -2.06 -1.97
N ARG A 9 -0.07 -1.63 -1.65
CA ARG A 9 -0.43 -1.13 -0.32
C ARG A 9 -0.31 -2.20 0.76
N ALA A 10 -0.77 -3.43 0.49
CA ALA A 10 -0.71 -4.52 1.45
C ALA A 10 0.74 -4.86 1.84
N GLN A 11 1.70 -4.78 0.92
CA GLN A 11 3.12 -4.99 1.24
C GLN A 11 3.68 -3.96 2.22
N LEU A 12 3.19 -2.72 2.17
CA LEU A 12 3.55 -1.68 3.12
C LEU A 12 2.86 -1.83 4.49
N GLY A 13 1.77 -2.61 4.57
CA GLY A 13 0.93 -2.67 5.76
C GLY A 13 0.16 -1.36 6.00
N ASP A 14 -0.07 -0.57 4.95
CA ASP A 14 -0.80 0.69 5.03
C ASP A 14 -2.32 0.47 4.81
N THR A 15 -3.14 1.25 5.48
CA THR A 15 -4.57 1.44 5.15
C THR A 15 -4.71 2.28 3.89
N GLN A 16 -5.90 2.29 3.27
CA GLN A 16 -6.17 3.16 2.10
C GLN A 16 -5.91 4.64 2.41
N SER A 17 -6.21 5.08 3.64
CA SER A 17 -5.98 6.44 4.12
C SER A 17 -4.50 6.75 4.32
N GLU A 18 -3.74 5.82 4.90
CA GLU A 18 -2.28 5.96 5.05
C GLU A 18 -1.57 5.99 3.69
N PHE A 19 -1.97 5.12 2.76
CA PHE A 19 -1.43 5.10 1.39
C PHE A 19 -1.75 6.41 0.65
N SER A 20 -2.98 6.90 0.81
CA SER A 20 -3.42 8.20 0.29
C SER A 20 -2.58 9.35 0.84
N ALA A 21 -2.33 9.37 2.16
CA ALA A 21 -1.52 10.41 2.80
C ALA A 21 -0.03 10.32 2.42
N ARG A 22 0.54 9.11 2.37
CA ARG A 22 1.96 8.86 2.06
C ARG A 22 2.35 9.36 0.66
N TYR A 23 1.49 9.09 -0.33
CA TYR A 23 1.75 9.45 -1.73
C TYR A 23 1.00 10.70 -2.18
N HIS A 24 0.30 11.39 -1.27
CA HIS A 24 -0.56 12.54 -1.58
C HIS A 24 -1.58 12.28 -2.70
N ILE A 25 -2.07 11.04 -2.78
CA ILE A 25 -3.07 10.61 -3.75
C ILE A 25 -4.44 10.73 -3.09
N PRO A 26 -5.46 11.33 -3.72
CA PRO A 26 -6.79 11.41 -3.11
C PRO A 26 -7.33 10.02 -2.74
N PHE A 27 -7.91 9.88 -1.55
CA PHE A 27 -8.46 8.61 -1.04
C PHE A 27 -9.43 7.94 -2.02
N ARG A 28 -10.31 8.73 -2.63
CA ARG A 28 -11.25 8.27 -3.67
C ARG A 28 -10.53 7.68 -4.89
N THR A 29 -9.38 8.20 -5.27
CA THR A 29 -8.57 7.68 -6.38
C THR A 29 -7.99 6.32 -6.03
N VAL A 30 -7.46 6.17 -4.81
CA VAL A 30 -6.97 4.87 -4.30
C VAL A 30 -8.10 3.84 -4.29
N GLN A 31 -9.28 4.19 -3.78
CA GLN A 31 -10.45 3.32 -3.83
C GLN A 31 -10.84 2.92 -5.25
N ASN A 32 -10.92 3.89 -6.17
CA ASN A 32 -11.30 3.62 -7.56
C ASN A 32 -10.29 2.70 -8.27
N TRP A 33 -9.00 2.82 -7.95
CA TRP A 33 -7.96 1.93 -8.46
C TRP A 33 -8.04 0.53 -7.84
N GLU A 34 -8.26 0.42 -6.53
CA GLU A 34 -8.38 -0.87 -5.85
C GLU A 34 -9.64 -1.66 -6.22
N THR A 35 -10.74 -0.95 -6.48
CA THR A 35 -12.02 -1.55 -6.93
C THR A 35 -12.03 -1.86 -8.42
N GLY A 36 -11.01 -1.44 -9.18
CA GLY A 36 -10.96 -1.61 -10.64
C GLY A 36 -11.90 -0.69 -11.41
N MET A 37 -12.60 0.23 -10.74
CA MET A 37 -13.47 1.24 -11.38
C MET A 37 -12.67 2.15 -12.33
N ARG A 38 -11.41 2.43 -11.98
CA ARG A 38 -10.45 3.13 -12.84
C ARG A 38 -9.12 2.40 -12.82
N LYS A 39 -8.44 2.35 -13.97
CA LYS A 39 -7.05 1.91 -14.03
C LYS A 39 -6.13 3.13 -13.81
N PRO A 40 -5.12 3.04 -12.94
CA PRO A 40 -4.08 4.05 -12.91
C PRO A 40 -3.41 4.13 -14.28
N PRO A 41 -2.95 5.33 -14.71
CA PRO A 41 -2.06 5.42 -15.85
C PRO A 41 -0.82 4.55 -15.63
N GLU A 42 -0.31 3.92 -16.69
CA GLU A 42 0.78 2.95 -16.61
C GLU A 42 2.02 3.54 -15.92
N TYR A 43 2.42 4.75 -16.30
CA TYR A 43 3.54 5.47 -15.68
C TYR A 43 3.35 5.73 -14.17
N VAL A 44 2.10 5.89 -13.70
CA VAL A 44 1.81 6.10 -12.27
C VAL A 44 2.00 4.81 -11.50
N ALA A 45 1.58 3.68 -12.08
CA ALA A 45 1.78 2.37 -11.48
C ALA A 45 3.28 2.05 -11.36
N ASP A 46 4.06 2.33 -12.40
CA ASP A 46 5.51 2.09 -12.41
C ASP A 46 6.24 2.96 -11.37
N LEU A 47 5.88 4.26 -11.27
CA LEU A 47 6.43 5.17 -10.27
C LEU A 47 6.10 4.73 -8.85
N LEU A 48 4.85 4.29 -8.61
CA LEU A 48 4.45 3.77 -7.30
C LEU A 48 5.20 2.49 -6.96
N GLU A 49 5.36 1.57 -7.90
CA GLU A 49 6.08 0.32 -7.66
C GLU A 49 7.54 0.58 -7.28
N GLN A 50 8.24 1.46 -8.00
CA GLN A 50 9.61 1.88 -7.69
C GLN A 50 9.68 2.49 -6.28
N ARG A 51 8.77 3.42 -5.98
CA ARG A 51 8.77 4.12 -4.70
C ARG A 51 8.50 3.19 -3.51
N ILE A 52 7.60 2.23 -3.68
CA ILE A 52 7.27 1.23 -2.66
C ILE A 52 8.47 0.32 -2.41
N LYS A 53 9.19 -0.11 -3.46
CA LYS A 53 10.42 -0.90 -3.32
C LYS A 53 11.49 -0.14 -2.53
N GLU A 54 11.65 1.15 -2.80
CA GLU A 54 12.55 2.02 -2.02
C GLU A 54 12.12 2.12 -0.55
N ASP A 55 10.82 2.33 -0.30
CA ASP A 55 10.26 2.45 1.05
C ASP A 55 10.42 1.16 1.87
N LEU A 56 10.25 0.00 1.23
CA LEU A 56 10.49 -1.32 1.85
C LEU A 56 11.96 -1.56 2.17
N THR A 57 12.87 -1.07 1.32
CA THR A 57 14.33 -1.23 1.50
C THR A 57 14.86 -0.29 2.58
N ASN A 58 14.30 0.92 2.69
CA ASN A 58 14.70 1.88 3.70
C ASN A 58 14.11 1.52 5.07
N ARG A 59 14.89 0.78 5.88
CA ARG A 59 14.58 0.46 7.30
C ARG A 59 14.18 1.66 8.18
N LYS A 60 14.49 2.91 7.78
CA LYS A 60 14.11 4.14 8.50
C LYS A 60 12.68 4.62 8.19
N THR A 61 12.11 4.26 7.04
CA THR A 61 10.72 4.59 6.67
C THR A 61 9.72 3.59 7.24
N LEU A 62 10.20 2.51 7.86
CA LEU A 62 9.47 1.62 8.77
C LEU A 62 9.18 2.33 10.11
N SER A 63 8.84 3.62 10.11
CA SER A 63 7.97 4.13 11.16
C SER A 63 6.62 3.43 10.96
N LEU A 64 6.52 2.19 11.45
CA LEU A 64 5.28 1.47 11.51
C LEU A 64 4.28 2.43 12.16
N PRO A 65 3.19 2.81 11.48
CA PRO A 65 2.17 3.62 12.10
C PRO A 65 1.81 2.97 13.43
N LYS A 66 1.81 3.75 14.53
CA LYS A 66 1.44 3.26 15.86
C LYS A 66 0.19 2.39 15.71
N TYR A 67 0.20 1.21 16.35
CA TYR A 67 -0.93 0.29 16.37
C TYR A 67 -2.22 1.08 16.64
N ASP A 68 -3.09 1.13 15.63
CA ASP A 68 -4.37 1.83 15.70
C ASP A 68 -5.46 0.77 15.86
N PRO A 69 -6.19 0.75 16.99
CA PRO A 69 -7.26 -0.22 17.25
C PRO A 69 -8.43 -0.13 16.24
N GLN A 70 -8.47 0.88 15.37
CA GLN A 70 -9.43 0.96 14.26
C GLN A 70 -9.01 0.16 13.02
N LYS A 71 -7.81 -0.42 12.98
CA LYS A 71 -7.31 -1.28 11.87
C LYS A 71 -7.98 -2.66 11.84
N LYS A 72 -9.31 -2.71 11.75
CA LYS A 72 -10.08 -3.97 11.60
C LYS A 72 -9.95 -4.58 10.20
N ASP A 73 -9.66 -3.76 9.18
CA ASP A 73 -9.64 -4.18 7.77
C ASP A 73 -8.28 -4.68 7.27
N LEU A 74 -7.24 -4.64 8.13
CA LEU A 74 -5.94 -5.22 7.79
C LEU A 74 -5.89 -6.70 8.21
N PRO A 75 -5.43 -7.62 7.35
CA PRO A 75 -5.14 -8.98 7.76
C PRO A 75 -4.10 -8.97 8.89
N SER A 76 -4.22 -9.94 9.81
CA SER A 76 -3.25 -10.13 10.89
C SER A 76 -1.85 -10.30 10.31
N ARG A 77 -0.81 -9.90 11.05
CA ARG A 77 0.60 -10.07 10.66
C ARG A 77 0.91 -11.52 10.24
N SER A 78 0.24 -12.51 10.84
CA SER A 78 0.37 -13.93 10.52
C SER A 78 -0.25 -14.35 9.18
N SER A 79 -1.08 -13.50 8.57
CA SER A 79 -1.78 -13.77 7.31
C SER A 79 -1.09 -13.15 6.09
N TYR A 80 0.01 -12.41 6.28
CA TYR A 80 0.75 -11.82 5.16
C TYR A 80 1.56 -12.88 4.42
N VAL A 81 1.43 -12.89 3.10
CA VAL A 81 2.29 -13.65 2.20
C VAL A 81 3.71 -13.10 2.34
N GLY A 82 4.63 -13.90 2.88
CA GLY A 82 6.00 -13.50 3.22
C GLY A 82 6.31 -13.50 4.73
N ALA A 83 5.33 -13.75 5.61
CA ALA A 83 5.56 -13.92 7.04
C ALA A 83 6.15 -15.30 7.43
N LEU A 84 6.51 -16.13 6.45
CA LEU A 84 7.26 -17.37 6.66
C LEU A 84 8.74 -17.14 6.38
N SER A 85 9.44 -16.70 7.42
CA SER A 85 10.59 -17.38 8.06
C SER A 85 11.21 -16.49 9.12
#